data_AF-A0A7X6UGG0-F1
#
_entry.id   AF-A0A7X6UGG0-F1
#
_cell.length_a   1.000
_cell.length_b   1.000
_cell.length_c   1.000
_cell.angle_alpha   90.00
_cell.angle_beta   90.00
_cell.angle_gamma   90.00
#
_symmetry.space_group_name_H-M   'P 1'
#
loop_
_entity.id
_entity.type
_entity.pdbx_description
1 polymer ?
#
loop_
_entity_poly.entity_id
_entity_poly.type
_entity_poly.pdbx_seq_one_letter_code
_entity_poly.pdbx_strand_id
1 'polypeptide(L)'
;RGADDLTYIVSAYLAAKLAKQKGIRTFILQNMLNTPRLTWGIQDLAKSRALLATVRSLEDRDFRILLQPRAGLDYFKPDLYQARIQLAAVTALMDDIEPYDQSSPPIVHVVSYSEASHLATPDIIAESAQITQHAIDLYRSLRRTGEVDDMGRHEGVRTRTADLIRSAREIIQAMEDSVPDLYTAEGFYTLFAAGFLPVPFLWGDDAGEFRRASNWQSRSIDGGMRLVDEKTAKPLTVTERIDKARANLTDACYALGQRMGRSDAT
;
A
#
# COMPACT_ATOMS: atom_id res chain seq x y z
N ARG A 1 2.07 9.69 -3.36
CA ARG A 1 0.69 9.94 -3.83
C ARG A 1 0.65 9.65 -5.33
N GLY A 2 -0.45 9.09 -5.87
CA GLY A 2 -0.55 8.74 -7.30
C GLY A 2 0.05 7.40 -7.73
N ALA A 3 0.65 6.64 -6.81
CA ALA A 3 1.03 5.27 -7.11
C ALA A 3 -0.21 4.38 -7.26
N ASP A 4 -0.10 3.31 -8.03
CA ASP A 4 -1.15 2.30 -8.16
C ASP A 4 -1.15 1.33 -6.96
N ASP A 5 -2.22 0.53 -6.86
CA ASP A 5 -2.40 -0.42 -5.76
C ASP A 5 -1.21 -1.41 -5.67
N LEU A 6 -0.66 -1.82 -6.82
CA LEU A 6 0.45 -2.78 -6.88
C LEU A 6 1.76 -2.18 -6.37
N THR A 7 2.07 -0.92 -6.69
CA THR A 7 3.29 -0.28 -6.16
C THR A 7 3.25 -0.16 -4.64
N TYR A 8 2.06 0.12 -4.07
CA TYR A 8 1.88 0.13 -2.61
C TYR A 8 2.17 -1.24 -1.99
N ILE A 9 1.61 -2.32 -2.55
CA ILE A 9 1.84 -3.69 -2.06
C ILE A 9 3.31 -4.10 -2.18
N VAL A 10 3.91 -3.88 -3.35
CA VAL A 10 5.28 -4.33 -3.64
C VAL A 10 6.30 -3.55 -2.80
N SER A 11 6.15 -2.24 -2.66
CA SER A 11 7.06 -1.43 -1.83
C SER A 11 7.05 -1.87 -0.36
N ALA A 12 5.88 -2.21 0.19
CA ALA A 12 5.78 -2.73 1.55
C ALA A 12 6.46 -4.11 1.72
N TYR A 13 6.33 -4.99 0.72
CA TYR A 13 7.05 -6.28 0.72
C TYR A 13 8.56 -6.09 0.70
N LEU A 14 9.08 -5.23 -0.18
CA LEU A 14 10.52 -4.95 -0.28
C LEU A 14 11.07 -4.41 1.05
N ALA A 15 10.35 -3.47 1.67
CA ALA A 15 10.70 -2.92 2.98
C ALA A 15 10.72 -4.01 4.07
N ALA A 16 9.68 -4.85 4.14
CA ALA A 16 9.61 -5.93 5.12
C ALA A 16 10.70 -6.99 4.92
N LYS A 17 11.01 -7.36 3.66
CA LYS A 17 12.06 -8.32 3.34
C LYS A 17 13.44 -7.80 3.69
N LEU A 18 13.73 -6.52 3.40
CA LEU A 18 14.96 -5.89 3.88
C LEU A 18 15.03 -5.90 5.42
N ALA A 19 13.94 -5.51 6.09
CA ALA A 19 13.89 -5.52 7.57
C ALA A 19 14.25 -6.89 8.14
N LYS A 20 13.64 -7.95 7.59
CA LYS A 20 13.95 -9.34 7.94
C LYS A 20 15.42 -9.67 7.73
N GLN A 21 16.00 -9.32 6.58
CA GLN A 21 17.41 -9.57 6.28
C GLN A 21 18.37 -8.80 7.20
N LYS A 22 17.95 -7.66 7.74
CA LYS A 22 18.70 -6.90 8.76
C LYS A 22 18.48 -7.41 10.18
N GLY A 23 17.79 -8.54 10.36
CA GLY A 23 17.61 -9.19 11.66
C GLY A 23 16.51 -8.59 12.53
N ILE A 24 15.65 -7.71 11.96
CA ILE A 24 14.43 -7.30 12.65
C ILE A 24 13.55 -8.54 12.80
N ARG A 25 12.96 -8.72 13.99
CA ARG A 25 12.12 -9.90 14.33
C ARG A 25 10.63 -9.60 14.33
N THR A 26 10.24 -8.34 14.44
CA THR A 26 8.84 -7.92 14.46
C THR A 26 8.69 -6.70 13.56
N PHE A 27 7.83 -6.81 12.56
CA PHE A 27 7.55 -5.75 11.61
C PHE A 27 6.10 -5.31 11.73
N ILE A 28 5.89 -4.03 12.04
CA ILE A 28 4.55 -3.44 12.07
C ILE A 28 4.19 -3.06 10.64
N LEU A 29 3.25 -3.80 10.05
CA LEU A 29 2.70 -3.52 8.74
C LEU A 29 1.60 -2.47 8.88
N GLN A 30 1.99 -1.20 8.79
CA GLN A 30 1.02 -0.12 8.74
C GLN A 30 0.24 -0.17 7.42
N ASN A 31 -1.08 -0.26 7.49
CA ASN A 31 -1.95 -0.28 6.33
C ASN A 31 -2.90 0.93 6.33
N MET A 32 -2.77 1.80 5.34
CA MET A 32 -3.64 2.97 5.21
C MET A 32 -4.80 2.70 4.24
N LEU A 33 -6.03 2.72 4.75
CA LEU A 33 -7.25 2.59 3.97
C LEU A 33 -7.73 3.95 3.46
N ASN A 34 -8.68 3.94 2.52
CA ASN A 34 -9.25 5.12 1.86
C ASN A 34 -8.19 6.09 1.37
N THR A 35 -7.13 5.54 0.79
CA THR A 35 -5.99 6.29 0.24
C THR A 35 -5.78 5.84 -1.20
N PRO A 36 -6.21 6.65 -2.19
CA PRO A 36 -6.85 7.97 -2.05
C PRO A 36 -8.29 7.92 -1.50
N ARG A 37 -8.82 9.06 -1.01
CA ARG A 37 -10.16 9.15 -0.40
C ARG A 37 -11.35 8.64 -1.23
N LEU A 38 -11.17 8.51 -2.54
CA LEU A 38 -12.20 8.06 -3.49
C LEU A 38 -12.20 6.53 -3.70
N THR A 39 -11.26 5.80 -3.07
CA THR A 39 -11.18 4.35 -3.20
C THR A 39 -12.44 3.68 -2.64
N TRP A 40 -13.00 2.76 -3.41
CA TRP A 40 -14.17 1.99 -2.99
C TRP A 40 -13.78 0.96 -1.93
N GLY A 41 -14.67 0.70 -0.97
CA GLY A 41 -14.40 -0.25 0.13
C GLY A 41 -13.98 -1.64 -0.34
N ILE A 42 -14.59 -2.15 -1.42
CA ILE A 42 -14.21 -3.43 -2.05
C ILE A 42 -12.75 -3.42 -2.52
N GLN A 43 -12.30 -2.33 -3.15
CA GLN A 43 -10.94 -2.20 -3.67
C GLN A 43 -9.92 -2.03 -2.53
N ASP A 44 -10.25 -1.22 -1.52
CA ASP A 44 -9.40 -1.05 -0.34
C ASP A 44 -9.24 -2.34 0.45
N LEU A 45 -10.33 -3.08 0.62
CA LEU A 45 -10.30 -4.35 1.33
C LEU A 45 -9.48 -5.38 0.56
N ALA A 46 -9.66 -5.48 -0.75
CA ALA A 46 -8.87 -6.36 -1.58
C ALA A 46 -7.37 -6.00 -1.59
N LYS A 47 -7.05 -4.70 -1.68
CA LYS A 47 -5.68 -4.17 -1.57
C LYS A 47 -5.06 -4.50 -0.21
N SER A 48 -5.82 -4.31 0.87
CA SER A 48 -5.38 -4.58 2.24
C SER A 48 -5.10 -6.06 2.48
N ARG A 49 -5.99 -6.94 2.01
CA ARG A 49 -5.81 -8.39 2.10
C ARG A 49 -4.63 -8.87 1.25
N ALA A 50 -4.48 -8.32 0.04
CA ALA A 50 -3.35 -8.64 -0.83
C ALA A 50 -2.01 -8.17 -0.25
N LEU A 51 -1.98 -6.97 0.32
CA LEU A 51 -0.83 -6.43 1.06
C LEU A 51 -0.44 -7.39 2.20
N LEU A 52 -1.40 -7.68 3.08
CA LEU A 52 -1.16 -8.54 4.25
C LEU A 52 -0.68 -9.93 3.84
N ALA A 53 -1.37 -10.60 2.91
CA ALA A 53 -1.00 -11.92 2.45
C ALA A 53 0.39 -11.96 1.77
N THR A 54 0.72 -10.92 1.00
CA THR A 54 2.03 -10.82 0.33
C THR A 54 3.14 -10.63 1.36
N VAL A 55 2.99 -9.70 2.31
CA VAL A 55 4.01 -9.44 3.33
C VAL A 55 4.13 -10.59 4.34
N ARG A 56 3.01 -11.21 4.74
CA ARG A 56 3.02 -12.38 5.65
C ARG A 56 3.66 -13.61 5.06
N SER A 57 3.86 -13.68 3.74
CA SER A 57 4.67 -14.75 3.13
C SER A 57 6.15 -14.73 3.60
N LEU A 58 6.59 -13.63 4.22
CA LEU A 58 7.91 -13.51 4.84
C LEU A 58 7.94 -14.03 6.28
N GLU A 59 6.78 -14.32 6.91
CA GLU A 59 6.75 -14.82 8.28
C GLU A 59 7.45 -16.17 8.40
N ASP A 60 8.21 -16.32 9.47
CA ASP A 60 8.77 -17.60 9.91
C ASP A 60 8.91 -17.59 11.44
N ARG A 61 9.66 -18.54 12.00
CA ARG A 61 9.88 -18.62 13.45
C ARG A 61 10.62 -17.40 14.03
N ASP A 62 11.37 -16.67 13.21
CA ASP A 62 12.27 -15.59 13.62
C ASP A 62 11.76 -14.20 13.18
N PHE A 63 10.74 -14.14 12.30
CA PHE A 63 10.14 -12.90 11.78
C PHE A 63 8.61 -12.92 11.81
N ARG A 64 8.02 -11.99 12.57
CA ARG A 64 6.57 -11.83 12.72
C ARG A 64 6.08 -10.51 12.13
N ILE A 65 4.92 -10.55 11.47
CA ILE A 65 4.21 -9.37 10.98
C ILE A 65 3.05 -9.03 11.94
N LEU A 66 2.92 -7.75 12.30
CA LEU A 66 1.77 -7.24 13.04
C LEU A 66 1.02 -6.22 12.17
N LEU A 67 -0.22 -6.53 11.81
CA LEU A 67 -1.07 -5.61 11.06
C LEU A 67 -1.46 -4.41 11.94
N GLN A 68 -1.26 -3.20 11.43
CA GLN A 68 -1.72 -1.95 12.04
C GLN A 68 -2.47 -1.12 10.99
N PRO A 69 -3.79 -1.31 10.80
CA PRO A 69 -4.53 -0.51 9.86
C PRO A 69 -4.86 0.87 10.45
N ARG A 70 -5.10 1.83 9.55
CA ARG A 70 -5.51 3.20 9.87
C ARG A 70 -6.27 3.84 8.72
N ALA A 71 -6.99 4.91 9.05
CA ALA A 71 -7.62 5.76 8.06
C ALA A 71 -6.58 6.56 7.26
N GLY A 72 -6.92 6.83 6.00
CA GLY A 72 -6.20 7.73 5.12
C GLY A 72 -6.21 9.15 5.65
N LEU A 73 -5.06 9.83 5.58
CA LEU A 73 -4.94 11.23 5.99
C LEU A 73 -5.90 12.12 5.21
N ASP A 74 -6.06 11.84 3.91
CA ASP A 74 -6.99 12.58 3.07
C ASP A 74 -8.41 12.02 3.13
N TYR A 75 -8.75 11.03 3.96
CA TYR A 75 -10.12 10.48 3.94
C TYR A 75 -11.16 11.42 4.58
N PHE A 76 -10.79 12.09 5.68
CA PHE A 76 -11.72 12.85 6.50
C PHE A 76 -12.23 14.14 5.83
N LYS A 77 -13.50 14.45 6.10
CA LYS A 77 -14.13 15.73 5.80
C LYS A 77 -13.83 16.75 6.92
N PRO A 78 -13.75 18.05 6.63
CA PRO A 78 -13.59 19.07 7.67
C PRO A 78 -14.80 19.19 8.61
N ASP A 79 -15.99 18.76 8.17
CA ASP A 79 -17.18 18.67 9.01
C ASP A 79 -17.01 17.55 10.04
N LEU A 80 -17.00 17.90 11.33
CA LEU A 80 -16.67 16.98 12.41
C LEU A 80 -17.74 15.90 12.64
N TYR A 81 -19.00 16.14 12.25
CA TYR A 81 -20.04 15.12 12.35
C TYR A 81 -19.83 14.05 11.28
N GLN A 82 -19.62 14.46 10.03
CA GLN A 82 -19.25 13.57 8.94
C GLN A 82 -17.95 12.84 9.21
N ALA A 83 -16.95 13.50 9.80
CA ALA A 83 -15.67 12.87 10.11
C ALA A 83 -15.78 11.76 11.17
N ARG A 84 -16.67 11.90 12.17
CA ARG A 84 -16.96 10.83 13.13
C ARG A 84 -17.62 9.62 12.46
N ILE A 85 -18.58 9.87 11.56
CA ILE A 85 -19.19 8.81 10.75
C ILE A 85 -18.13 8.10 9.90
N GLN A 86 -17.25 8.86 9.26
CA GLN A 86 -16.14 8.31 8.48
C GLN A 86 -15.20 7.48 9.35
N LEU A 87 -14.86 7.94 10.56
CA LEU A 87 -14.00 7.20 11.49
C LEU A 87 -14.62 5.86 11.86
N ALA A 88 -15.91 5.82 12.17
CA ALA A 88 -16.62 4.57 12.44
C ALA A 88 -16.66 3.65 11.21
N ALA A 89 -16.98 4.19 10.03
CA ALA A 89 -17.08 3.42 8.79
C ALA A 89 -15.75 2.78 8.36
N VAL A 90 -14.66 3.55 8.37
CA VAL A 90 -13.33 3.01 8.04
C VAL A 90 -12.86 2.01 9.10
N THR A 91 -13.21 2.22 10.38
CA THR A 91 -12.90 1.26 11.44
C THR A 91 -13.56 -0.11 11.18
N ALA A 92 -14.83 -0.14 10.78
CA ALA A 92 -15.49 -1.38 10.37
C ALA A 92 -14.78 -2.05 9.18
N LEU A 93 -14.37 -1.25 8.18
CA LEU A 93 -13.62 -1.74 7.02
C LEU A 93 -12.23 -2.30 7.39
N MET A 94 -11.57 -1.75 8.42
CA MET A 94 -10.32 -2.31 8.95
C MET A 94 -10.51 -3.68 9.58
N ASP A 95 -11.60 -3.86 10.34
CA ASP A 95 -11.95 -5.16 10.94
C ASP A 95 -12.26 -6.22 9.89
N ASP A 96 -12.83 -5.81 8.75
CA ASP A 96 -13.10 -6.71 7.62
C ASP A 96 -11.85 -7.24 6.91
N ILE A 97 -10.65 -6.75 7.19
CA ILE A 97 -9.41 -7.25 6.56
C ILE A 97 -9.26 -8.76 6.82
N GLU A 98 -9.45 -9.20 8.07
CA GLU A 98 -9.47 -10.60 8.48
C GLU A 98 -10.77 -10.90 9.27
N PRO A 99 -11.94 -10.96 8.60
CA PRO A 99 -13.25 -10.85 9.26
C PRO A 99 -13.60 -12.05 10.16
N TYR A 100 -12.86 -13.15 10.04
CA TYR A 100 -13.03 -14.37 10.82
C TYR A 100 -12.01 -14.51 11.95
N ASP A 101 -11.05 -13.59 12.07
CA ASP A 101 -10.07 -13.57 13.15
C ASP A 101 -10.41 -12.46 14.15
N GLN A 102 -10.97 -12.83 15.29
CA GLN A 102 -11.34 -11.88 16.35
C GLN A 102 -10.14 -11.19 17.01
N SER A 103 -8.93 -11.74 16.83
CA SER A 103 -7.68 -11.13 17.30
C SER A 103 -7.08 -10.14 16.30
N SER A 104 -7.65 -10.04 15.09
CA SER A 104 -7.21 -9.13 14.04
C SER A 104 -8.19 -7.97 13.85
N PRO A 105 -7.71 -6.75 13.54
CA PRO A 105 -6.31 -6.34 13.60
C PRO A 105 -5.78 -6.30 15.04
N PRO A 106 -4.54 -6.73 15.30
CA PRO A 106 -3.96 -6.74 16.65
C PRO A 106 -3.63 -5.33 17.17
N ILE A 107 -3.49 -4.36 16.27
CA ILE A 107 -3.24 -2.95 16.58
C ILE A 107 -4.10 -2.13 15.63
N VAL A 108 -4.78 -1.10 16.12
CA VAL A 108 -5.43 -0.09 15.27
C VAL A 108 -4.78 1.25 15.56
N HIS A 109 -4.28 1.92 14.52
CA HIS A 109 -3.81 3.31 14.66
C HIS A 109 -5.02 4.22 14.49
N VAL A 110 -5.47 4.79 15.60
CA VAL A 110 -6.59 5.73 15.66
C VAL A 110 -6.16 7.08 15.10
N VAL A 111 -6.77 7.48 13.98
CA VAL A 111 -6.64 8.83 13.45
C VAL A 111 -7.76 9.68 14.05
N SER A 112 -7.43 10.88 14.52
CA SER A 112 -8.43 11.78 15.09
C SER A 112 -9.41 12.25 14.03
N TYR A 113 -10.71 12.26 14.34
CA TYR A 113 -11.73 12.73 13.39
C TYR A 113 -11.53 14.22 13.00
N SER A 114 -10.74 14.99 13.74
CA SER A 114 -10.42 16.39 13.41
C SER A 114 -9.32 16.54 12.34
N GLU A 115 -8.75 15.46 11.80
CA GLU A 115 -7.58 15.45 10.90
C GLU A 115 -7.66 16.48 9.76
N ALA A 116 -8.85 16.63 9.15
CA ALA A 116 -9.06 17.54 8.02
C ALA A 116 -9.47 18.97 8.43
N SER A 117 -9.49 19.28 9.73
CA SER A 117 -9.99 20.54 10.28
C SER A 117 -8.94 21.25 11.15
N HIS A 118 -8.45 20.60 12.21
CA HIS A 118 -7.53 21.20 13.17
C HIS A 118 -6.78 20.14 13.99
N LEU A 119 -5.71 20.57 14.66
CA LEU A 119 -4.92 19.71 15.55
C LEU A 119 -5.79 19.12 16.66
N ALA A 120 -5.64 17.81 16.87
CA ALA A 120 -6.40 17.08 17.87
C ALA A 120 -5.98 17.47 19.29
N THR A 121 -6.95 17.83 20.12
CA THR A 121 -6.78 17.98 21.57
C THR A 121 -6.89 16.61 22.26
N PRO A 122 -6.50 16.49 23.54
CA PRO A 122 -6.68 15.25 24.29
C PRO A 122 -8.12 14.71 24.26
N ASP A 123 -9.13 15.59 24.34
CA ASP A 123 -10.54 15.18 24.29
C ASP A 123 -10.93 14.59 22.93
N ILE A 124 -10.44 15.19 21.84
CA ILE A 124 -10.66 14.70 20.47
C ILE A 124 -10.00 13.32 20.30
N ILE A 125 -8.79 13.13 20.85
CA ILE A 125 -8.09 11.85 20.82
C ILE A 125 -8.88 10.79 21.59
N ALA A 126 -9.34 11.12 22.80
CA ALA A 126 -10.12 10.22 23.65
C ALA A 126 -11.43 9.82 22.96
N GLU A 127 -12.18 10.77 22.42
CA GLU A 127 -13.43 10.49 21.70
C GLU A 127 -13.18 9.67 20.44
N SER A 128 -12.13 9.96 19.67
CA SER A 128 -11.76 9.17 18.49
C SER A 128 -11.47 7.71 18.85
N ALA A 129 -10.74 7.48 19.94
CA ALA A 129 -10.46 6.13 20.44
C ALA A 129 -11.74 5.40 20.89
N GLN A 130 -12.65 6.10 21.56
CA GLN A 130 -13.96 5.56 21.96
C GLN A 130 -14.81 5.17 20.75
N ILE A 131 -14.87 6.03 19.72
CA ILE A 131 -15.59 5.74 18.47
C ILE A 131 -14.99 4.50 17.80
N THR A 132 -13.67 4.43 17.66
CA THR A 132 -13.00 3.27 17.05
C THR A 132 -13.30 1.98 17.83
N GLN A 133 -13.12 1.98 19.15
CA GLN A 133 -13.39 0.80 19.98
C GLN A 133 -14.84 0.34 19.85
N HIS A 134 -15.79 1.27 19.99
CA HIS A 134 -17.21 0.96 19.89
C HIS A 134 -17.61 0.47 18.49
N ALA A 135 -17.05 1.06 17.43
CA ALA A 135 -17.31 0.63 16.06
C ALA A 135 -16.84 -0.81 15.81
N ILE A 136 -15.67 -1.21 16.32
CA ILE A 136 -15.19 -2.60 16.23
C ILE A 136 -16.17 -3.56 16.93
N ASP A 137 -16.50 -3.26 18.18
CA ASP A 137 -17.33 -4.14 19.01
C ASP A 137 -18.75 -4.29 18.43
N LEU A 138 -19.36 -3.17 18.02
CA LEU A 138 -20.68 -3.16 17.38
C LEU A 138 -20.64 -3.90 16.05
N TYR A 139 -19.67 -3.60 15.18
CA TYR A 139 -19.60 -4.21 13.84
C TYR A 139 -19.41 -5.73 13.91
N ARG A 140 -18.56 -6.22 14.82
CA ARG A 140 -18.42 -7.66 15.10
C ARG A 140 -19.71 -8.28 15.62
N SER A 141 -20.46 -7.56 16.47
CA SER A 141 -21.76 -8.01 16.93
C SER A 141 -22.76 -8.16 15.79
N LEU A 142 -22.87 -7.14 14.93
CA LEU A 142 -23.73 -7.16 13.74
C LEU A 142 -23.33 -8.28 12.76
N ARG A 143 -22.02 -8.56 12.61
CA ARG A 143 -21.53 -9.68 11.79
C ARG A 143 -22.02 -11.03 12.32
N ARG A 144 -22.05 -11.22 13.65
CA ARG A 144 -22.55 -12.45 14.27
C ARG A 144 -24.06 -12.64 14.10
N THR A 145 -24.82 -11.57 14.04
CA THR A 145 -26.28 -11.61 13.84
C THR A 145 -26.67 -11.62 12.35
N GLY A 146 -25.71 -11.49 11.44
CA GLY A 146 -25.96 -11.47 9.99
C GLY A 146 -26.56 -10.15 9.49
N GLU A 147 -26.41 -9.06 10.26
CA GLU A 147 -26.92 -7.73 9.92
C GLU A 147 -25.96 -6.95 9.00
N VAL A 148 -24.77 -7.49 8.72
CA VAL A 148 -23.79 -6.95 7.77
C VAL A 148 -23.35 -8.03 6.80
N ASP A 149 -22.97 -7.62 5.60
CA ASP A 149 -22.50 -8.53 4.57
C ASP A 149 -21.22 -9.26 5.00
N ASP A 150 -21.11 -10.54 4.64
CA ASP A 150 -19.89 -11.31 4.86
C ASP A 150 -18.84 -10.97 3.79
N MET A 151 -18.02 -9.96 4.09
CA MET A 151 -16.94 -9.52 3.21
C MET A 151 -15.83 -10.58 3.04
N GLY A 152 -15.79 -11.65 3.85
CA GLY A 152 -14.92 -12.81 3.64
C GLY A 152 -15.35 -13.67 2.45
N ARG A 153 -16.65 -13.67 2.11
CA ARG A 153 -17.23 -14.41 0.98
C ARG A 153 -17.49 -13.58 -0.26
N HIS A 154 -17.43 -12.25 -0.15
CA HIS A 154 -17.71 -11.34 -1.27
C HIS A 154 -16.78 -11.61 -2.48
N GLU A 155 -17.36 -12.02 -3.61
CA GLU A 155 -16.58 -12.46 -4.79
C GLU A 155 -15.70 -11.35 -5.36
N GLY A 156 -16.22 -10.12 -5.50
CA GLY A 156 -15.44 -9.00 -6.01
C GLY A 156 -14.16 -8.73 -5.21
N VAL A 157 -14.22 -8.85 -3.88
CA VAL A 157 -13.03 -8.72 -3.01
C VAL A 157 -12.08 -9.89 -3.23
N ARG A 158 -12.59 -11.13 -3.25
CA ARG A 158 -11.76 -12.34 -3.42
C ARG A 158 -11.01 -12.34 -4.75
N THR A 159 -11.71 -12.09 -5.85
CA THR A 159 -11.13 -12.03 -7.21
C THR A 159 -10.07 -10.94 -7.29
N ARG A 160 -10.40 -9.72 -6.84
CA ARG A 160 -9.44 -8.61 -6.84
C ARG A 160 -8.22 -8.87 -5.97
N THR A 161 -8.41 -9.49 -4.80
CA THR A 161 -7.32 -9.87 -3.89
C THR A 161 -6.38 -10.85 -4.57
N ALA A 162 -6.91 -11.91 -5.17
CA ALA A 162 -6.12 -12.93 -5.86
C ALA A 162 -5.31 -12.33 -7.02
N ASP A 163 -5.94 -11.46 -7.83
CA ASP A 163 -5.26 -10.76 -8.92
C ASP A 163 -4.12 -9.88 -8.43
N LEU A 164 -4.33 -9.12 -7.36
CA LEU A 164 -3.30 -8.28 -6.76
C LEU A 164 -2.13 -9.11 -6.21
N ILE A 165 -2.39 -10.21 -5.50
CA ILE A 165 -1.34 -11.09 -4.97
C ILE A 165 -0.51 -11.68 -6.12
N ARG A 166 -1.18 -12.22 -7.14
CA ARG A 166 -0.50 -12.80 -8.31
C ARG A 166 0.37 -11.75 -9.00
N SER A 167 -0.19 -10.59 -9.29
CA SER A 167 0.48 -9.49 -9.97
C SER A 167 1.66 -8.95 -9.15
N ALA A 168 1.50 -8.79 -7.83
CA ALA A 168 2.58 -8.35 -6.96
C ALA A 168 3.73 -9.35 -6.94
N ARG A 169 3.45 -10.66 -6.89
CA ARG A 169 4.47 -11.72 -6.97
C ARG A 169 5.22 -11.69 -8.29
N GLU A 170 4.52 -11.54 -9.42
CA GLU A 170 5.15 -11.41 -10.75
C GLU A 170 6.11 -10.21 -10.80
N ILE A 171 5.71 -9.06 -10.25
CA ILE A 171 6.56 -7.86 -10.19
C ILE A 171 7.77 -8.08 -9.26
N ILE A 172 7.54 -8.61 -8.05
CA ILE A 172 8.61 -8.88 -7.07
C ILE A 172 9.64 -9.83 -7.64
N GLN A 173 9.20 -10.94 -8.27
CA GLN A 173 10.10 -11.90 -8.90
C GLN A 173 10.90 -11.23 -10.01
N ALA A 174 10.25 -10.44 -10.87
CA ALA A 174 10.95 -9.73 -11.93
C ALA A 174 12.01 -8.77 -11.39
N MET A 175 11.74 -8.08 -10.28
CA MET A 175 12.71 -7.21 -9.60
C MET A 175 13.91 -8.01 -9.07
N GLU A 176 13.65 -9.11 -8.36
CA GLU A 176 14.69 -9.99 -7.80
C GLU A 176 15.57 -10.65 -8.89
N ASP A 177 14.97 -11.01 -10.03
CA ASP A 177 15.70 -11.58 -11.17
C ASP A 177 16.55 -10.54 -11.93
N SER A 178 16.14 -9.27 -11.89
CA SER A 178 16.70 -8.24 -12.78
C SER A 178 17.70 -7.31 -12.08
N VAL A 179 17.68 -7.22 -10.75
CA VAL A 179 18.54 -6.32 -9.97
C VAL A 179 19.40 -7.15 -9.02
N PRO A 180 20.70 -7.31 -9.30
CA PRO A 180 21.64 -7.95 -8.38
C PRO A 180 21.67 -7.21 -7.04
N ASP A 181 21.85 -7.96 -5.94
CA ASP A 181 21.90 -7.42 -4.58
C ASP A 181 20.75 -6.46 -4.26
N LEU A 182 19.54 -6.78 -4.73
CA LEU A 182 18.36 -5.90 -4.67
C LEU A 182 18.14 -5.24 -3.30
N TYR A 183 18.37 -5.97 -2.21
CA TYR A 183 18.16 -5.51 -0.83
C TYR A 183 19.35 -4.73 -0.25
N THR A 184 19.92 -3.85 -1.06
CA THR A 184 20.97 -2.89 -0.71
C THR A 184 20.53 -1.47 -1.08
N ALA A 185 21.28 -0.45 -0.67
CA ALA A 185 20.98 0.93 -1.07
C ALA A 185 21.10 1.10 -2.59
N GLU A 186 22.11 0.49 -3.17
CA GLU A 186 22.41 0.43 -4.61
C GLU A 186 21.33 -0.34 -5.38
N GLY A 187 20.91 -1.50 -4.88
CA GLY A 187 19.84 -2.29 -5.47
C GLY A 187 18.51 -1.54 -5.49
N PHE A 188 18.13 -0.92 -4.36
CA PHE A 188 16.91 -0.09 -4.29
C PHE A 188 17.01 1.16 -5.16
N TYR A 189 18.18 1.78 -5.25
CA TYR A 189 18.43 2.88 -6.16
C TYR A 189 18.16 2.46 -7.61
N THR A 190 18.83 1.41 -8.08
CA THR A 190 18.72 0.92 -9.47
C THR A 190 17.28 0.54 -9.79
N LEU A 191 16.63 -0.19 -8.88
CA LEU A 191 15.23 -0.58 -9.02
C LEU A 191 14.30 0.64 -9.16
N PHE A 192 14.46 1.63 -8.29
CA PHE A 192 13.65 2.84 -8.31
C PHE A 192 13.92 3.68 -9.55
N ALA A 193 15.19 3.96 -9.85
CA ALA A 193 15.62 4.73 -11.02
C ALA A 193 15.25 4.07 -12.36
N ALA A 194 15.13 2.74 -12.41
CA ALA A 194 14.63 2.03 -13.60
C ALA A 194 13.09 2.15 -13.80
N GLY A 195 12.36 2.57 -12.76
CA GLY A 195 10.91 2.79 -12.83
C GLY A 195 10.04 1.61 -12.42
N PHE A 196 10.61 0.62 -11.71
CA PHE A 196 9.85 -0.53 -11.19
C PHE A 196 8.82 -0.16 -10.11
N LEU A 197 9.01 0.98 -9.42
CA LEU A 197 8.08 1.56 -8.44
C LEU A 197 7.55 2.91 -8.93
N PRO A 198 6.51 2.92 -9.78
CA PRO A 198 5.88 4.13 -10.28
C PRO A 198 5.39 5.08 -9.20
N VAL A 199 5.83 6.33 -9.29
CA VAL A 199 5.47 7.45 -8.42
C VAL A 199 5.13 8.69 -9.26
N PRO A 200 3.99 8.70 -9.99
CA PRO A 200 3.59 9.77 -10.91
C PRO A 200 3.65 11.21 -10.36
N PHE A 201 3.44 11.37 -9.05
CA PHE A 201 3.46 12.66 -8.39
C PHE A 201 4.65 12.80 -7.43
N LEU A 202 5.81 12.25 -7.79
CA LEU A 202 7.07 12.54 -7.11
C LEU A 202 7.45 14.00 -7.39
N TRP A 203 7.45 14.83 -6.36
CA TRP A 203 7.81 16.25 -6.45
C TRP A 203 9.25 16.44 -5.95
N GLY A 204 9.97 17.42 -6.50
CA GLY A 204 11.35 17.72 -6.12
C GLY A 204 12.43 16.90 -6.83
N ASP A 205 12.08 16.19 -7.91
CA ASP A 205 13.04 15.54 -8.83
C ASP A 205 13.43 16.49 -9.98
N ASP A 206 13.89 17.69 -9.65
CA ASP A 206 14.16 18.75 -10.64
C ASP A 206 15.31 18.38 -11.60
N ALA A 207 16.23 17.52 -11.15
CA ALA A 207 17.30 16.95 -11.96
C ALA A 207 16.81 15.86 -12.94
N GLY A 208 15.57 15.39 -12.78
CA GLY A 208 14.98 14.31 -13.59
C GLY A 208 15.68 12.97 -13.41
N GLU A 209 16.32 12.76 -12.26
CA GLU A 209 17.05 11.55 -11.92
C GLU A 209 16.12 10.33 -11.88
N PHE A 210 14.92 10.52 -11.34
CA PHE A 210 13.91 9.49 -11.20
C PHE A 210 12.80 9.63 -12.24
N ARG A 211 13.09 10.23 -13.40
CA ARG A 211 12.12 10.41 -14.49
C ARG A 211 11.46 9.10 -14.91
N ARG A 212 12.17 7.97 -14.87
CA ARG A 212 11.58 6.66 -15.20
C ARG A 212 10.60 6.16 -14.13
N ALA A 213 10.71 6.62 -12.89
CA ALA A 213 9.76 6.34 -11.82
C ALA A 213 8.59 7.32 -11.80
N SER A 214 8.81 8.58 -12.18
CA SER A 214 7.76 9.62 -12.17
C SER A 214 6.97 9.71 -13.47
N ASN A 215 7.52 9.30 -14.63
CA ASN A 215 6.83 9.38 -15.92
C ASN A 215 5.88 8.19 -16.17
N TRP A 216 4.90 8.05 -15.29
CA TRP A 216 3.80 7.11 -15.38
C TRP A 216 2.48 7.83 -15.21
N GLN A 217 1.42 7.28 -15.79
CA GLN A 217 0.07 7.78 -15.62
C GLN A 217 -0.73 6.81 -14.76
N SER A 218 -1.40 7.33 -13.73
CA SER A 218 -2.31 6.56 -12.87
C SER A 218 -3.72 7.13 -12.94
N ARG A 219 -4.74 6.27 -12.94
CA ARG A 219 -6.14 6.69 -12.88
C ARG A 219 -6.93 5.82 -11.91
N SER A 220 -8.00 6.42 -11.37
CA SER A 220 -9.04 5.68 -10.65
C SER A 220 -9.91 4.96 -11.66
N ILE A 221 -9.97 3.63 -11.60
CA ILE A 221 -10.79 2.76 -12.47
C ILE A 221 -11.53 1.80 -11.56
N ASP A 222 -12.86 1.84 -11.59
CA ASP A 222 -13.76 1.05 -10.74
C ASP A 222 -13.40 1.14 -9.24
N GLY A 223 -13.06 2.36 -8.81
CA GLY A 223 -12.70 2.69 -7.45
C GLY A 223 -11.30 2.26 -6.99
N GLY A 224 -10.49 1.62 -7.86
CA GLY A 224 -9.11 1.24 -7.56
C GLY A 224 -8.11 2.10 -8.33
N MET A 225 -6.86 2.18 -7.87
CA MET A 225 -5.81 2.94 -8.57
C MET A 225 -5.00 2.02 -9.47
N ARG A 226 -4.96 2.35 -10.77
CA ARG A 226 -4.24 1.56 -11.79
C ARG A 226 -3.33 2.45 -12.62
N LEU A 227 -2.20 1.89 -13.06
CA LEU A 227 -1.40 2.50 -14.11
C LEU A 227 -2.12 2.36 -15.46
N VAL A 228 -2.04 3.40 -16.27
CA VAL A 228 -2.67 3.43 -17.59
C VAL A 228 -1.67 3.85 -18.65
N ASP A 229 -1.89 3.36 -19.87
CA ASP A 229 -1.18 3.85 -21.04
C ASP A 229 -1.56 5.31 -21.32
N GLU A 230 -0.57 6.12 -21.66
CA GLU A 230 -0.74 7.57 -21.83
C GLU A 230 -1.64 7.92 -23.01
N LYS A 231 -1.57 7.13 -24.10
CA LYS A 231 -2.28 7.43 -25.35
C LYS A 231 -3.69 6.86 -25.36
N THR A 232 -3.84 5.63 -24.88
CA THR A 232 -5.11 4.89 -24.95
C THR A 232 -5.94 4.99 -23.67
N ALA A 233 -5.34 5.47 -22.57
CA ALA A 233 -5.93 5.50 -21.23
C ALA A 233 -6.40 4.13 -20.69
N LYS A 234 -5.99 3.02 -21.33
CA LYS A 234 -6.31 1.66 -20.89
C LYS A 234 -5.37 1.23 -19.75
N PRO A 235 -5.83 0.38 -18.81
CA PRO A 235 -4.95 -0.18 -17.78
C PRO A 235 -3.76 -0.91 -18.41
N LEU A 236 -2.57 -0.65 -17.88
CA LEU A 236 -1.38 -1.42 -18.23
C LEU A 236 -1.42 -2.81 -17.58
N THR A 237 -0.94 -3.79 -18.30
CA THR A 237 -0.67 -5.14 -17.79
C THR A 237 0.59 -5.14 -16.93
N VAL A 238 0.73 -6.19 -16.11
CA VAL A 238 1.93 -6.43 -15.29
C VAL A 238 3.17 -6.60 -16.17
N THR A 239 3.04 -7.33 -17.28
CA THR A 239 4.12 -7.54 -18.24
C THR A 239 4.59 -6.23 -18.88
N GLU A 240 3.68 -5.38 -19.37
CA GLU A 240 4.03 -4.07 -19.93
C GLU A 240 4.76 -3.19 -18.91
N ARG A 241 4.34 -3.22 -17.64
CA ARG A 241 5.02 -2.52 -16.56
C ARG A 241 6.44 -3.03 -16.36
N ILE A 242 6.62 -4.35 -16.28
CA ILE A 242 7.92 -5.00 -16.05
C ILE A 242 8.86 -4.71 -17.23
N ASP A 243 8.40 -4.90 -18.46
CA ASP A 243 9.22 -4.72 -19.66
C ASP A 243 9.69 -3.27 -19.80
N LYS A 244 8.80 -2.31 -19.53
CA LYS A 244 9.15 -0.89 -19.53
C LYS A 244 10.19 -0.55 -18.48
N ALA A 245 10.13 -1.15 -17.29
CA ALA A 245 11.13 -0.93 -16.24
C ALA A 245 12.47 -1.60 -16.58
N ARG A 246 12.44 -2.85 -17.06
CA ARG A 246 13.64 -3.59 -17.49
C ARG A 246 14.42 -2.88 -18.59
N ALA A 247 13.71 -2.27 -19.55
CA ALA A 247 14.33 -1.49 -20.62
C ALA A 247 15.18 -0.31 -20.11
N ASN A 248 14.95 0.18 -18.89
CA ASN A 248 15.69 1.29 -18.30
C ASN A 248 16.81 0.86 -17.33
N LEU A 249 17.04 -0.45 -17.13
CA LEU A 249 18.02 -0.93 -16.14
C LEU A 249 19.45 -0.48 -16.47
N THR A 250 19.84 -0.52 -17.73
CA THR A 250 21.18 -0.06 -18.16
C THR A 250 21.39 1.42 -17.82
N ASP A 251 20.41 2.27 -18.13
CA ASP A 251 20.44 3.70 -17.80
C ASP A 251 20.53 3.91 -16.27
N ALA A 252 19.77 3.14 -15.49
CA ALA A 252 19.75 3.23 -14.03
C ALA A 252 21.10 2.82 -13.40
N CYS A 253 21.71 1.75 -13.89
CA CYS A 253 23.05 1.32 -13.46
C CYS A 253 24.12 2.37 -13.80
N TYR A 254 24.05 2.98 -14.99
CA TYR A 254 24.95 4.06 -15.37
C TYR A 254 24.80 5.28 -14.45
N ALA A 255 23.56 5.69 -14.16
CA ALA A 255 23.28 6.79 -13.23
C ALA A 255 23.82 6.52 -11.81
N LEU A 256 23.70 5.28 -11.33
CA LEU A 256 24.30 4.85 -10.06
C LEU A 256 25.83 4.98 -10.10
N GLY A 257 26.48 4.51 -11.17
CA GLY A 257 27.93 4.62 -11.36
C GLY A 257 28.43 6.06 -11.25
N GLN A 258 27.73 7.00 -11.89
CA GLN A 258 28.02 8.43 -11.80
C GLN A 258 27.91 8.96 -10.37
N ARG A 259 26.87 8.55 -9.60
CA ARG A 259 26.73 8.94 -8.18
C ARG A 259 27.83 8.39 -7.29
N MET A 260 28.31 7.19 -7.58
CA MET A 260 29.38 6.54 -6.82
C MET A 260 30.76 7.09 -7.16
N GLY A 261 30.88 8.05 -8.09
CA GLY A 261 32.17 8.56 -8.56
C GLY A 261 32.98 7.52 -9.33
N ARG A 262 32.33 6.46 -9.82
CA ARG A 262 32.94 5.46 -10.70
C ARG A 262 32.89 6.03 -12.11
N SER A 263 33.92 6.78 -12.52
CA SER A 263 34.10 7.06 -13.94
C SER A 263 34.42 5.74 -14.62
N ASP A 264 33.68 5.38 -15.66
CA ASP A 264 33.98 4.21 -16.47
C ASP A 264 35.48 4.23 -16.85
N ALA A 265 36.23 3.27 -16.32
CA ALA A 265 37.50 2.92 -16.93
C ALA A 265 37.14 2.32 -18.28
N THR A 266 37.46 3.08 -19.33
CA THR A 266 37.52 2.71 -20.75
C THR A 266 37.73 1.22 -21.01
#